data_AF-A0A949YEB7-F1
#
_entry.id   AF-A0A949YEB7-F1
#
_cell.length_a   1.000
_cell.length_b   1.000
_cell.length_c   1.000
_cell.angle_alpha   90.00
_cell.angle_beta   90.00
_cell.angle_gamma   90.00
#
_symmetry.space_group_name_H-M   'P 1'
#
loop_
_entity.id
_entity.type
_entity.pdbx_description
1 polymer ?
#
loop_
_entity_poly.entity_id
_entity_poly.type
_entity_poly.pdbx_seq_one_letter_code
_entity_poly.pdbx_strand_id
1 'polypeptide(L)'
;MMALALGGLPSATFEEAATCFEKAIQLNPNRLMHYIALGTVDVEMGKNDEGRRLIEKGLAMENTEKDDPETKHEGEAVLAKLH
;
A
#
# COMPACT_ATOMS: atom_id res chain seq x y z
N MET A 1 20.40 -22.32 -28.62
CA MET A 1 19.30 -22.71 -27.71
C MET A 1 18.75 -21.45 -27.06
N MET A 2 17.67 -20.89 -27.59
CA MET A 2 16.88 -19.85 -26.89
C MET A 2 15.96 -20.58 -25.92
N ALA A 3 16.30 -20.56 -24.63
CA ALA A 3 15.38 -20.98 -23.59
C ALA A 3 14.39 -19.82 -23.35
N LEU A 4 13.12 -20.06 -23.67
CA LEU A 4 12.01 -19.32 -23.10
C LEU A 4 12.06 -19.50 -21.58
N ALA A 5 12.52 -18.47 -20.87
CA ALA A 5 12.48 -18.42 -19.41
C ALA A 5 11.41 -17.42 -18.98
N LEU A 6 10.15 -17.86 -18.96
CA LEU A 6 9.15 -17.32 -18.04
C LEU A 6 9.58 -17.72 -16.61
N GLY A 7 10.58 -17.05 -16.06
CA GLY A 7 11.25 -17.50 -14.82
C GLY A 7 11.94 -16.41 -14.02
N GLY A 8 11.60 -15.15 -14.25
CA GLY A 8 12.16 -14.00 -13.54
C GLY A 8 11.11 -12.91 -13.39
N LEU A 9 10.03 -13.18 -12.67
CA LEU A 9 9.36 -12.05 -12.02
C LEU A 9 10.39 -11.53 -11.01
N PRO A 10 10.79 -10.25 -11.05
CA PRO A 10 11.56 -9.70 -9.95
C PRO A 10 10.73 -10.01 -8.69
N SER A 11 11.38 -10.56 -7.66
CA SER A 11 10.77 -10.60 -6.34
C SER A 11 10.42 -9.15 -6.02
N ALA A 12 9.14 -8.79 -6.17
CA ALA A 12 8.70 -7.41 -6.06
C ALA A 12 9.11 -6.94 -4.67
N THR A 13 10.10 -6.05 -4.64
CA THR A 13 10.65 -5.58 -3.36
C THR A 13 9.66 -4.64 -2.73
N PHE A 14 9.68 -4.53 -1.39
CA PHE A 14 8.84 -3.56 -0.71
C PHE A 14 9.17 -2.12 -1.16
N GLU A 15 10.43 -1.84 -1.50
CA GLU A 15 10.89 -0.56 -2.05
C GLU A 15 10.25 -0.24 -3.42
N GLU A 16 10.18 -1.22 -4.31
CA GLU A 16 9.52 -1.04 -5.61
C GLU A 16 8.00 -0.87 -5.43
N ALA A 17 7.39 -1.60 -4.50
CA ALA A 17 5.97 -1.45 -4.18
C ALA A 17 5.68 -0.05 -3.64
N ALA A 18 6.50 0.45 -2.70
CA ALA A 18 6.39 1.80 -2.17
C ALA A 18 6.49 2.85 -3.28
N THR A 19 7.50 2.74 -4.15
CA THR A 19 7.68 3.63 -5.30
C THR A 19 6.47 3.62 -6.25
N CYS A 20 5.85 2.44 -6.45
CA CYS A 20 4.65 2.32 -7.27
C CYS A 20 3.45 3.03 -6.64
N PHE A 21 3.23 2.85 -5.34
CA PHE A 21 2.12 3.50 -4.64
C PHE A 21 2.31 5.01 -4.49
N GLU A 22 3.53 5.49 -4.28
CA GLU A 22 3.83 6.92 -4.31
C GLU A 22 3.45 7.55 -5.66
N LYS A 23 3.79 6.90 -6.77
CA LYS A 23 3.36 7.35 -8.10
C LYS A 23 1.84 7.26 -8.27
N ALA A 24 1.20 6.21 -7.75
CA ALA A 24 -0.25 6.07 -7.80
C ALA A 24 -0.97 7.21 -7.04
N ILE A 25 -0.42 7.63 -5.89
CA ILE A 25 -0.89 8.79 -5.13
C ILE A 25 -0.71 10.08 -5.93
N GLN A 26 0.43 10.27 -6.60
CA GLN A 26 0.66 11.46 -7.44
C GLN A 26 -0.32 11.54 -8.61
N LEU A 27 -0.68 10.40 -9.21
CA LEU A 27 -1.62 10.32 -10.32
C LEU A 27 -3.07 10.48 -9.86
N ASN A 28 -3.44 9.89 -8.72
CA ASN A 28 -4.77 10.02 -8.14
C ASN A 28 -4.70 10.15 -6.61
N PRO A 29 -4.62 11.40 -6.10
CA PRO A 29 -4.46 11.66 -4.66
C PRO A 29 -5.75 11.43 -3.86
N ASN A 30 -6.88 11.15 -4.52
CA ASN A 30 -8.18 10.96 -3.88
C ASN A 30 -8.53 9.48 -3.65
N ARG A 31 -7.60 8.56 -3.92
CA ARG A 31 -7.80 7.12 -3.71
C ARG A 31 -7.19 6.68 -2.40
N LEU A 32 -8.04 6.44 -1.41
CA LEU A 32 -7.62 6.03 -0.07
C LEU A 32 -6.82 4.72 -0.07
N MET A 33 -7.13 3.82 -1.00
CA MET A 33 -6.44 2.54 -1.14
C MET A 33 -4.94 2.71 -1.35
N HIS A 34 -4.50 3.70 -2.14
CA HIS A 34 -3.07 3.89 -2.37
C HIS A 34 -2.32 4.32 -1.09
N TYR A 35 -2.97 5.08 -0.22
CA TYR A 35 -2.37 5.48 1.07
C TYR A 35 -2.32 4.31 2.05
N ILE A 36 -3.40 3.51 2.13
CA ILE A 36 -3.44 2.32 3.01
C ILE A 36 -2.42 1.28 2.52
N ALA A 37 -2.32 1.05 1.21
CA ALA A 37 -1.37 0.13 0.62
C ALA A 37 0.08 0.58 0.82
N LEU A 38 0.40 1.86 0.56
CA LEU A 38 1.74 2.40 0.82
C LEU A 38 2.08 2.29 2.31
N GLY A 39 1.15 2.67 3.19
CA GLY A 39 1.40 2.60 4.62
C GLY A 39 1.57 1.17 5.14
N THR A 40 0.89 0.20 4.53
CA THR A 40 1.10 -1.23 4.82
C THR A 40 2.48 -1.69 4.38
N VAL A 41 2.91 -1.30 3.17
CA VAL A 41 4.26 -1.59 2.69
C VAL A 41 5.33 -0.96 3.61
N ASP A 42 5.15 0.29 4.04
CA ASP A 42 6.08 0.94 4.97
C ASP A 42 6.14 0.24 6.33
N VAL A 43 5.02 -0.29 6.84
CA VAL A 43 5.02 -1.15 8.04
C VAL A 43 5.83 -2.43 7.82
N GLU A 44 5.63 -3.11 6.69
CA GLU A 44 6.41 -4.33 6.36
C GLU A 44 7.91 -4.05 6.18
N MET A 45 8.27 -2.81 5.80
CA MET A 45 9.65 -2.33 5.76
C MET A 45 10.20 -1.90 7.14
N GLY A 46 9.41 -1.99 8.20
CA GLY A 46 9.77 -1.58 9.56
C GLY A 46 9.65 -0.08 9.83
N LYS A 47 9.13 0.71 8.89
CA LYS A 47 8.86 2.14 9.04
C LYS A 47 7.49 2.39 9.68
N ASN A 48 7.28 1.84 10.87
CA ASN A 48 5.97 1.80 11.52
C ASN A 48 5.32 3.18 11.69
N ASP A 49 6.09 4.22 12.01
CA ASP A 49 5.56 5.58 12.21
C ASP A 49 5.07 6.21 10.90
N GLU A 50 5.81 6.03 9.81
CA GLU A 50 5.42 6.52 8.48
C GLU A 50 4.21 5.75 7.95
N GLY A 51 4.27 4.42 8.06
CA GLY A 51 3.19 3.55 7.66
C GLY A 51 1.89 3.83 8.40
N ARG A 52 1.96 4.06 9.72
CA ARG A 52 0.81 4.48 10.53
C ARG A 52 0.18 5.76 10.02
N ARG A 53 0.99 6.81 9.79
CA ARG A 53 0.50 8.11 9.31
C ARG A 53 -0.21 8.00 7.96
N LEU A 54 0.32 7.17 7.07
CA LEU A 54 -0.27 6.95 5.75
C LEU A 54 -1.59 6.19 5.83
N ILE A 55 -1.67 5.14 6.63
CA ILE A 55 -2.91 4.40 6.86
C ILE A 55 -3.96 5.32 7.48
N GLU A 56 -3.63 6.07 8.54
CA GLU A 56 -4.52 7.03 9.18
C GLU A 56 -5.05 8.09 8.19
N LYS A 57 -4.18 8.57 7.28
CA LYS A 57 -4.60 9.47 6.21
C LYS A 57 -5.63 8.82 5.30
N GLY A 58 -5.42 7.58 4.85
CA GLY A 58 -6.38 6.85 4.03
C GLY A 58 -7.71 6.59 4.75
N LEU A 59 -7.68 6.23 6.03
CA LEU A 59 -8.88 6.02 6.84
C LEU A 59 -9.74 7.29 6.96
N ALA A 60 -9.10 8.47 7.02
CA ALA A 60 -9.77 9.76 7.10
C ALA A 60 -10.39 10.27 5.79
N MET A 61 -10.08 9.64 4.65
CA MET A 61 -10.61 10.04 3.34
C MET A 61 -12.06 9.56 3.12
N GLU A 62 -12.78 10.20 2.20
CA GLU A 62 -14.14 9.77 1.83
C GLU A 62 -14.14 8.46 1.03
N ASN A 63 -15.22 7.69 1.16
CA ASN A 63 -15.43 6.50 0.34
C ASN A 63 -15.92 6.94 -1.05
N THR A 64 -15.12 6.67 -2.06
CA THR A 64 -15.36 6.97 -3.47
C THR A 64 -15.60 5.72 -4.31
N GLU A 65 -15.13 4.56 -3.84
CA GLU A 65 -15.25 3.27 -4.50
C GLU A 65 -16.02 2.26 -3.65
N LYS A 66 -16.51 1.20 -4.28
CA LYS A 66 -17.29 0.15 -3.60
C LYS A 66 -16.48 -0.59 -2.53
N ASP A 67 -15.18 -0.78 -2.79
CA ASP A 67 -14.30 -1.61 -1.96
C ASP A 67 -13.56 -0.79 -0.88
N ASP A 68 -13.83 0.53 -0.82
CA ASP A 68 -13.21 1.43 0.16
C ASP A 68 -13.47 1.02 1.62
N PRO A 69 -14.69 0.61 2.03
CA PRO A 69 -14.93 0.15 3.40
C PRO A 69 -14.08 -1.08 3.78
N GLU A 70 -13.90 -2.02 2.85
CA GLU A 70 -13.07 -3.21 3.06
C GLU A 70 -11.59 -2.81 3.19
N THR A 71 -11.12 -1.94 2.29
CA THR A 71 -9.76 -1.41 2.34
C THR A 71 -9.46 -0.67 3.65
N LYS A 72 -10.43 0.08 4.18
CA LYS A 72 -10.31 0.72 5.50
C LYS A 72 -10.20 -0.31 6.62
N HIS A 73 -11.01 -1.37 6.57
CA HIS A 73 -10.93 -2.45 7.55
C HIS A 73 -9.56 -3.14 7.54
N GLU A 74 -8.96 -3.34 6.36
CA GLU A 74 -7.59 -3.84 6.23
C GLU A 74 -6.58 -2.90 6.87
N GLY A 75 -6.69 -1.59 6.62
CA GLY A 75 -5.84 -0.57 7.24
C GLY A 75 -5.93 -0.58 8.77
N GLU A 76 -7.13 -0.66 9.32
CA GLU A 76 -7.36 -0.80 10.77
C GLU A 76 -6.71 -2.07 11.31
N ALA A 77 -6.81 -3.19 10.59
CA ALA A 77 -6.20 -4.46 10.99
C ALA A 77 -4.66 -4.39 10.97
N VAL A 78 -4.05 -3.61 10.07
CA VAL A 78 -2.61 -3.35 10.08
C VAL A 78 -2.22 -2.50 11.29
N LEU A 79 -2.96 -1.42 11.57
CA LEU A 79 -2.71 -0.59 12.76
C LEU A 79 -2.86 -1.39 14.05
N ALA A 80 -3.81 -2.35 14.09
CA ALA A 80 -4.03 -3.25 15.22
C ALA A 80 -2.87 -4.23 15.48
N LYS A 81 -1.98 -4.43 14.51
CA LYS A 81 -0.77 -5.25 14.67
C LYS A 81 0.44 -4.45 15.16
N LEU A 82 0.40 -3.12 15.08
CA LEU A 82 1.46 -2.22 15.53
C LEU A 82 1.44 -1.94 17.05
N HIS A 83 0.74 -2.77 17.83
CA HIS A 83 0.55 -2.62 19.28
C HIS A 83 1.76 -3.07 20.10
#